data_AF-A0A0Q8J8V0-F1
#
_entry.id   AF-A0A0Q8J8V0-F1
#
_cell.length_a   1.000
_cell.length_b   1.000
_cell.length_c   1.000
_cell.angle_alpha   90.00
_cell.angle_beta   90.00
_cell.angle_gamma   90.00
#
_symmetry.space_group_name_H-M   'P 1'
#
loop_
_entity.id
_entity.type
_entity.pdbx_description
1 polymer ?
#
loop_
_entity_poly.entity_id
_entity_poly.type
_entity_poly.pdbx_seq_one_letter_code
_entity_poly.pdbx_strand_id
1 'polypeptide(L)'
;MISTVPTQAAPRDPRIDAAIAHLLSNRDDAIEGTFCHGLFELGVFDAGLFESLVADMQLVSSDATARAAHRATIVWIALGVCRCVFSHFDVDDGYRIVNLDDALYSTWSGDYFERLRELLD
;
A
#
# COMPACT_ATOMS: atom_id res chain seq x y z
N MET A 1 -0.86 21.92 -44.24
CA MET A 1 -0.45 20.79 -43.38
C MET A 1 -0.24 21.33 -41.98
N ILE A 2 -1.14 21.02 -41.04
CA ILE A 2 -0.99 21.47 -39.65
C ILE A 2 -0.09 20.42 -38.99
N SER A 3 1.18 20.78 -38.80
CA SER A 3 2.14 19.93 -38.09
C SER A 3 1.81 20.01 -36.60
N THR A 4 1.05 19.05 -36.09
CA THR A 4 0.87 18.86 -34.65
C THR A 4 2.15 18.24 -34.10
N VAL A 5 3.01 19.08 -33.55
CA VAL A 5 4.11 18.65 -32.67
C VAL A 5 3.47 17.88 -31.52
N PRO A 6 3.92 16.64 -31.21
CA PRO A 6 3.43 15.95 -30.02
C PRO A 6 3.85 16.78 -28.83
N THR A 7 2.88 17.29 -28.08
CA THR A 7 3.13 17.87 -26.76
C THR A 7 3.84 16.80 -25.94
N GLN A 8 5.13 16.98 -25.66
CA GLN A 8 5.83 16.16 -24.69
C GLN A 8 5.04 16.28 -23.38
N ALA A 9 4.52 15.14 -22.90
CA ALA A 9 3.89 15.09 -21.59
C ALA A 9 4.87 15.67 -20.57
N ALA A 10 4.39 16.54 -19.68
CA ALA A 10 5.22 17.11 -18.63
C ALA A 10 5.96 15.98 -17.89
N PRO A 11 7.23 16.17 -17.52
CA PRO A 11 7.97 15.16 -16.77
C PRO A 11 7.22 14.84 -15.48
N ARG A 12 7.03 13.55 -15.23
CA ARG A 12 6.38 13.04 -14.01
C ARG A 12 7.18 13.51 -12.80
N ASP A 13 6.48 13.85 -11.72
CA ASP A 13 7.09 14.16 -10.44
C ASP A 13 8.01 13.01 -9.99
N PRO A 14 9.32 13.24 -9.73
CA PRO A 14 10.24 12.19 -9.32
C PRO A 14 9.82 11.49 -8.02
N ARG A 15 8.99 12.15 -7.19
CA ARG A 15 8.42 11.53 -5.99
C ARG A 15 7.46 10.39 -6.33
N ILE A 16 6.76 10.47 -7.47
CA ILE A 16 5.87 9.39 -7.92
C ILE A 16 6.71 8.17 -8.33
N ASP A 17 7.84 8.36 -9.01
CA ASP A 17 8.70 7.24 -9.41
C ASP A 17 9.34 6.56 -8.18
N ALA A 18 9.71 7.35 -7.16
CA ALA A 18 10.16 6.81 -5.88
C ALA A 18 9.05 6.03 -5.15
N ALA A 19 7.83 6.57 -5.12
CA ALA A 19 6.68 5.88 -4.54
C ALA A 19 6.37 4.57 -5.28
N ILE A 20 6.39 4.57 -6.62
CA ILE A 20 6.23 3.34 -7.42
C ILE A 20 7.27 2.29 -7.04
N ALA A 21 8.54 2.69 -6.92
CA ALA A 21 9.60 1.76 -6.52
C ALA A 21 9.33 1.15 -5.15
N HIS A 22 8.91 1.96 -4.17
CA HIS A 22 8.57 1.49 -2.83
C HIS A 22 7.35 0.56 -2.81
N LEU A 23 6.31 0.83 -3.62
CA LEU A 23 5.17 -0.08 -3.79
C LEU A 23 5.60 -1.43 -4.38
N LEU A 24 6.48 -1.42 -5.38
CA LEU A 24 6.97 -2.65 -6.00
C LEU A 24 7.86 -3.45 -5.04
N SER A 25 8.65 -2.78 -4.19
CA SER A 25 9.40 -3.43 -3.12
C SER A 25 8.48 -4.09 -2.09
N ASN A 26 7.40 -3.42 -1.66
CA ASN A 26 6.43 -4.02 -0.74
C ASN A 26 5.65 -5.18 -1.37
N ARG A 27 5.49 -5.20 -2.70
CA ARG A 27 4.80 -6.31 -3.38
C ARG A 27 5.59 -7.62 -3.34
N ASP A 28 6.92 -7.53 -3.19
CA ASP A 28 7.78 -8.68 -2.96
C ASP A 28 7.95 -8.86 -1.44
N ASP A 29 7.14 -9.75 -0.86
CA ASP A 29 7.11 -10.03 0.58
C ASP A 29 8.38 -10.74 1.09
N ALA A 30 9.31 -11.13 0.20
CA ALA A 30 10.63 -11.59 0.58
C ALA A 30 11.63 -10.45 0.88
N ILE A 31 11.30 -9.18 0.55
CA ILE A 31 12.19 -8.04 0.80
C ILE A 31 12.05 -7.57 2.24
N GLU A 32 13.08 -7.89 3.04
CA GLU A 32 13.20 -7.47 4.43
C GLU A 32 13.14 -5.94 4.59
N GLY A 33 12.59 -5.49 5.73
CA GLY A 33 12.45 -4.08 6.07
C GLY A 33 11.29 -3.35 5.38
N THR A 34 10.52 -4.03 4.52
CA THR A 34 9.26 -3.51 3.98
C THR A 34 8.09 -3.75 4.95
N PHE A 35 7.02 -2.97 4.82
CA PHE A 35 5.81 -3.16 5.63
C PHE A 35 5.19 -4.53 5.35
N CYS A 36 5.05 -4.91 4.07
CA CYS A 36 4.45 -6.17 3.68
C CYS A 36 5.26 -7.38 4.16
N HIS A 37 6.59 -7.36 4.11
CA HIS A 37 7.38 -8.42 4.73
C HIS A 37 7.14 -8.52 6.24
N GLY A 38 7.19 -7.39 6.95
CA GLY A 38 6.95 -7.35 8.39
C GLY A 38 5.57 -7.89 8.76
N LEU A 39 4.53 -7.48 8.03
CA LEU A 39 3.17 -7.95 8.30
C LEU A 39 2.99 -9.41 7.85
N PHE A 40 3.25 -9.73 6.59
CA PHE A 40 2.85 -11.00 5.98
C PHE A 40 3.69 -12.17 6.49
N GLU A 41 5.01 -11.99 6.61
CA GLU A 41 5.92 -13.06 7.01
C GLU A 41 6.15 -13.10 8.52
N LEU A 42 6.26 -11.94 9.17
CA LEU A 42 6.64 -11.86 10.58
C LEU A 42 5.47 -11.63 11.53
N GLY A 43 4.28 -11.29 11.01
CA GLY A 43 3.13 -10.94 11.84
C GLY A 43 3.35 -9.67 12.66
N VAL A 44 4.18 -8.73 12.20
CA VAL A 44 4.46 -7.46 12.89
C VAL A 44 3.88 -6.31 12.08
N PHE A 45 2.97 -5.57 12.70
CA PHE A 45 2.41 -4.36 12.10
C PHE A 45 3.24 -3.15 12.52
N ASP A 46 4.06 -2.63 11.62
CA ASP A 46 4.80 -1.38 11.82
C ASP A 46 3.97 -0.19 11.31
N ALA A 47 3.45 0.62 12.24
CA ALA A 47 2.62 1.76 11.89
C ALA A 47 3.37 2.83 11.07
N GLY A 48 4.67 3.04 11.33
CA GLY A 48 5.46 4.02 10.59
C GLY A 48 5.66 3.61 9.13
N LEU A 49 5.95 2.33 8.89
CA LEU A 49 6.05 1.79 7.52
C LEU A 49 4.68 1.76 6.82
N PHE A 50 3.60 1.46 7.54
CA PHE A 50 2.25 1.52 7.00
C PHE A 50 1.89 2.93 6.53
N GLU A 51 2.12 3.94 7.36
CA GLU A 51 1.85 5.34 7.05
C GLU A 51 2.59 5.81 5.79
N SER A 52 3.89 5.48 5.72
CA SER A 52 4.72 5.76 4.55
C SER A 52 4.15 5.07 3.29
N LEU A 53 3.78 3.80 3.40
CA LEU A 53 3.22 3.03 2.30
C LEU A 53 1.88 3.59 1.81
N VAL A 54 0.99 4.01 2.72
CA VAL A 54 -0.28 4.64 2.35
C VAL A 54 -0.05 5.98 1.66
N ALA A 55 0.87 6.81 2.14
CA ALA A 55 1.22 8.08 1.49
C ALA A 55 1.70 7.86 0.04
N ASP A 56 2.51 6.82 -0.19
CA ASP A 56 2.97 6.45 -1.53
C ASP A 56 1.83 5.93 -2.41
N MET A 57 0.93 5.10 -1.88
CA MET A 57 -0.26 4.66 -2.61
C MET A 57 -1.14 5.84 -3.01
N GLN A 58 -1.33 6.83 -2.12
CA GLN A 58 -2.07 8.06 -2.41
C GLN A 58 -1.37 8.91 -3.47
N LEU A 59 -0.05 9.07 -3.39
CA LEU A 59 0.73 9.83 -4.37
C LEU A 59 0.67 9.18 -5.76
N VAL A 60 0.88 7.87 -5.87
CA VAL A 60 0.73 7.12 -7.12
C VAL A 60 -0.70 7.21 -7.63
N SER A 61 -1.67 7.15 -6.72
CA SER A 61 -3.08 7.31 -7.05
C SER A 61 -3.42 8.75 -7.43
N SER A 62 -2.60 9.77 -7.22
CA SER A 62 -2.91 11.14 -7.64
C SER A 62 -2.61 11.40 -9.13
N ASP A 63 -1.69 10.62 -9.72
CA ASP A 63 -1.34 10.70 -11.14
C ASP A 63 -2.11 9.67 -11.96
N ALA A 64 -2.85 10.11 -12.98
CA ALA A 64 -3.73 9.23 -13.75
C ALA A 64 -2.98 8.10 -14.48
N THR A 65 -1.77 8.37 -14.98
CA THR A 65 -0.97 7.39 -15.71
C THR A 65 -0.41 6.34 -14.76
N ALA A 66 0.17 6.78 -13.63
CA ALA A 66 0.72 5.92 -12.60
C ALA A 66 -0.39 5.08 -11.93
N ARG A 67 -1.53 5.70 -11.60
CA ARG A 67 -2.71 5.01 -11.08
C ARG A 67 -3.14 3.87 -12.00
N ALA A 68 -3.30 4.14 -13.30
CA ALA A 68 -3.72 3.12 -14.26
C ALA A 68 -2.69 1.97 -14.36
N ALA A 69 -1.40 2.28 -14.35
CA ALA A 69 -0.33 1.29 -14.46
C ALA A 69 -0.14 0.44 -13.19
N HIS A 70 -0.36 1.03 -12.00
CA HIS A 70 -0.01 0.39 -10.72
C HIS A 70 -1.22 0.05 -9.83
N ARG A 71 -2.46 0.24 -10.30
CA ARG A 71 -3.68 -0.10 -9.55
C ARG A 71 -3.67 -1.52 -9.01
N ALA A 72 -3.23 -2.51 -9.80
CA ALA A 72 -3.18 -3.90 -9.35
C ALA A 72 -2.23 -4.11 -8.15
N THR A 73 -1.15 -3.34 -8.07
CA THR A 73 -0.21 -3.40 -6.93
C THR A 73 -0.83 -2.78 -5.68
N ILE A 74 -1.46 -1.60 -5.81
CA ILE A 74 -2.17 -0.95 -4.70
C ILE A 74 -3.28 -1.87 -4.15
N VAL A 75 -4.07 -2.48 -5.04
CA VAL A 75 -5.15 -3.40 -4.64
C VAL A 75 -4.60 -4.63 -3.92
N TRP A 76 -3.51 -5.22 -4.45
CA TRP A 76 -2.89 -6.39 -3.82
C TRP A 76 -2.39 -6.07 -2.40
N ILE A 77 -1.71 -4.93 -2.24
CA ILE A 77 -1.22 -4.48 -0.93
C ILE A 77 -2.41 -4.27 0.01
N ALA A 78 -3.36 -3.41 -0.35
CA ALA A 78 -4.49 -3.04 0.53
C ALA A 78 -5.31 -4.27 0.97
N LEU A 79 -5.64 -5.17 0.04
CA LEU A 79 -6.37 -6.39 0.38
C LEU A 79 -5.52 -7.37 1.21
N GLY A 80 -4.22 -7.45 0.96
CA GLY A 80 -3.29 -8.24 1.78
C GLY A 80 -3.27 -7.76 3.23
N VAL A 81 -3.17 -6.45 3.46
CA VAL A 81 -3.24 -5.87 4.82
C VAL A 81 -4.56 -6.22 5.50
N CYS A 82 -5.68 -5.98 4.83
CA CYS A 82 -7.00 -6.32 5.38
C CYS A 82 -7.12 -7.81 5.70
N ARG A 83 -6.63 -8.68 4.81
CA ARG A 83 -6.64 -10.12 5.02
C ARG A 83 -5.85 -10.51 6.27
N CYS A 84 -4.63 -10.02 6.45
CA CYS A 84 -3.83 -10.31 7.64
C CYS A 84 -4.55 -9.91 8.94
N VAL A 85 -5.19 -8.73 8.97
CA VAL A 85 -5.95 -8.33 10.15
C VAL A 85 -7.19 -9.20 10.38
N PHE A 86 -7.92 -9.58 9.33
CA PHE A 86 -9.04 -10.51 9.49
C PHE A 86 -8.60 -11.90 9.93
N SER A 87 -7.52 -12.42 9.36
CA SER A 87 -6.91 -13.71 9.73
C SER A 87 -6.43 -13.73 11.18
N HIS A 88 -5.99 -12.59 11.74
CA HIS A 88 -5.66 -12.50 13.17
C HIS A 88 -6.84 -12.87 14.07
N PHE A 89 -8.07 -12.51 13.69
CA PHE A 89 -9.29 -12.80 14.46
C PHE A 89 -9.94 -14.14 14.07
N ASP A 90 -9.53 -14.74 12.97
CA ASP A 90 -9.97 -16.07 12.57
C ASP A 90 -9.26 -17.13 13.44
N VAL A 91 -10.04 -17.95 14.14
CA VAL A 91 -9.52 -19.03 14.98
C VAL A 91 -8.90 -20.15 14.15
N ASP A 92 -9.32 -20.30 12.89
CA ASP A 92 -8.94 -21.41 12.02
C ASP A 92 -7.73 -21.09 11.11
N ASP A 93 -7.40 -19.81 10.88
CA ASP A 93 -6.31 -19.38 9.97
C ASP A 93 -4.91 -19.48 10.63
N GLY A 94 -4.83 -19.45 11.97
CA GLY A 94 -3.58 -19.61 12.73
C GLY A 94 -2.58 -18.44 12.62
N TYR A 95 -2.75 -17.55 11.65
CA TYR A 95 -1.96 -16.32 11.51
C TYR A 95 -2.26 -15.34 12.66
N ARG A 96 -1.22 -14.73 13.24
CA ARG A 96 -1.38 -13.75 14.33
C ARG A 96 -0.44 -12.57 14.13
N ILE A 97 -1.01 -11.37 14.13
CA ILE A 97 -0.27 -10.13 14.33
C ILE A 97 0.16 -10.03 15.80
N VAL A 98 1.45 -10.18 16.09
CA VAL A 98 1.99 -10.36 17.44
C VAL A 98 1.95 -9.10 18.29
N ASN A 99 1.90 -7.93 17.66
CA ASN A 99 1.88 -6.62 18.31
C ASN A 99 0.54 -5.89 18.13
N LEU A 100 -0.54 -6.60 17.80
CA LEU A 100 -1.87 -6.01 17.68
C LEU A 100 -2.51 -5.84 19.08
N ASP A 101 -2.27 -4.70 19.70
CA ASP A 101 -2.95 -4.28 20.94
C ASP A 101 -4.21 -3.46 20.63
N ASP A 102 -4.98 -3.12 21.68
CA ASP A 102 -6.22 -2.35 21.57
C ASP A 102 -6.02 -0.97 20.92
N ALA A 103 -4.87 -0.33 21.17
CA ALA A 103 -4.58 1.00 20.64
C ALA A 103 -4.30 0.94 19.13
N LEU A 104 -3.49 -0.02 18.71
CA LEU A 104 -3.22 -0.26 17.30
C LEU A 104 -4.48 -0.72 16.57
N TYR A 105 -5.26 -1.63 17.15
CA TYR A 105 -6.51 -2.09 16.53
C TYR A 105 -7.54 -0.96 16.41
N SER A 106 -7.66 -0.08 17.42
CA SER A 106 -8.55 1.08 17.35
C SER A 106 -8.13 2.05 16.24
N THR A 107 -6.82 2.22 16.02
CA THR A 107 -6.30 3.05 14.92
C THR A 107 -6.56 2.38 13.57
N TRP A 108 -6.35 1.06 13.51
CA TRP A 108 -6.57 0.28 12.30
C TRP A 108 -8.04 0.32 11.85
N SER A 109 -8.96 -0.02 12.75
CA SER A 109 -10.40 -0.12 12.46
C SER A 109 -11.08 1.23 12.20
N GLY A 110 -10.41 2.33 12.55
CA GLY A 110 -10.81 3.69 12.20
C GLY A 110 -10.03 4.20 10.99
N ASP A 111 -8.96 4.94 11.24
CA ASP A 111 -8.24 5.71 10.21
C ASP A 111 -7.66 4.83 9.09
N TYR A 112 -6.92 3.78 9.46
CA TYR A 112 -6.15 3.02 8.46
C TYR A 112 -7.04 2.26 7.50
N PHE A 113 -8.08 1.62 8.02
CA PHE A 113 -9.05 0.90 7.20
C PHE A 113 -9.76 1.85 6.23
N GLU A 114 -10.19 3.03 6.69
CA GLU A 114 -10.85 4.01 5.82
C GLU A 114 -9.91 4.52 4.71
N ARG A 115 -8.63 4.79 5.03
CA ARG A 115 -7.65 5.21 4.01
C ARG A 115 -7.37 4.12 2.98
N LEU A 116 -7.35 2.85 3.38
CA LEU A 116 -7.25 1.73 2.42
C LEU A 116 -8.53 1.60 1.59
N ARG A 117 -9.72 1.77 2.19
CA ARG A 117 -11.00 1.73 1.48
C ARG A 117 -11.07 2.79 0.38
N GLU A 118 -10.69 4.03 0.69
CA GLU A 118 -10.66 5.14 -0.28
C GLU A 118 -9.73 4.88 -1.47
N LEU A 119 -8.63 4.15 -1.28
CA LEU A 119 -7.71 3.75 -2.35
C LEU A 119 -8.29 2.65 -3.26
N LEU A 120 -9.29 1.91 -2.77
CA LEU A 120 -9.93 0.81 -3.47
C LEU A 120 -11.20 1.21 -4.24
N ASP A 121 -11.76 2.39 -3.95
CA ASP A 121 -12.86 2.99 -4.71
C ASP A 121 -12.42 3.46 -6.13
#